data_AF-A0A0F9RZS0-F1
#
_entry.id   AF-A0A0F9RZS0-F1
#
_cell.length_a   1.000
_cell.length_b   1.000
_cell.length_c   1.000
_cell.angle_alpha   90.00
_cell.angle_beta   90.00
_cell.angle_gamma   90.00
#
_symmetry.space_group_name_H-M   'P 1'
#
loop_
_entity.id
_entity.type
_entity.pdbx_description
1 polymer ?
#
loop_
_entity_poly.entity_id
_entity_poly.type
_entity_poly.pdbx_seq_one_letter_code
_entity_poly.pdbx_strand_id
1 'polypeptide(L)'
;MALNRADFRKQLQEGLNAVFGMAYKTYPEEWRAVFAVSTSRKAFEEDVLMAGFGAAPVKGEGAGVEYDEGAESYVARYNHETIALAFSITEEAEEDGLYGALGAKYAKALARALQHTKEVKGSNVFNNGFDTNFPGGDTKPLFSATHALWGGGSQSNLLATPSDIAEASLETALIQIGDWVDERGIPVAVSALCLLIPTDLQFITERILASPFRSGTADNDINALNSMGFFPKGVKINHRLTDADAWFIITDCPDGLKHMVRKKVSRGIEGDFETGNMRYKARERYSFGWSDYRGAFGTAGADV
;
A
#
# COMPACT_ATOMS: atom_id res chain seq x y z
N MET A 1 -11.67 22.30 20.41
CA MET A 1 -12.44 23.53 20.17
C MET A 1 -13.77 23.11 19.59
N ALA A 2 -14.89 23.55 20.17
CA ALA A 2 -16.22 23.17 19.70
C ALA A 2 -16.65 24.08 18.55
N LEU A 3 -17.28 23.48 17.53
CA LEU A 3 -17.92 24.21 16.44
C LEU A 3 -19.12 24.94 17.03
N ASN A 4 -19.13 26.27 16.95
CA ASN A 4 -20.12 27.12 17.60
C ASN A 4 -20.97 27.90 16.58
N ARG A 5 -21.99 28.60 17.08
CA ARG A 5 -22.91 29.40 16.24
C ARG A 5 -22.19 30.46 15.40
N ALA A 6 -21.09 31.03 15.90
CA ALA A 6 -20.34 32.05 15.18
C ALA A 6 -19.64 31.51 13.93
N ASP A 7 -19.36 30.21 13.87
CA ASP A 7 -18.78 29.52 12.71
C ASP A 7 -19.82 29.27 11.60
N PHE A 8 -21.13 29.31 11.92
CA PHE A 8 -22.24 28.94 11.02
C PHE A 8 -23.19 30.08 10.63
N ARG A 9 -22.77 31.34 10.72
CA ARG A 9 -23.61 32.55 10.49
C ARG A 9 -24.52 32.48 9.24
N LYS A 10 -24.02 31.93 8.13
CA LYS A 10 -24.77 31.82 6.86
C LYS A 10 -25.70 30.61 6.79
N GLN A 11 -25.48 29.58 7.59
CA GLN A 11 -26.37 28.42 7.69
C GLN A 11 -27.53 28.66 8.65
N LEU A 12 -27.49 29.78 9.39
CA LEU A 12 -28.51 30.24 10.35
C LEU A 12 -29.47 31.29 9.76
N GLN A 13 -29.21 31.78 8.54
CA GLN A 13 -30.09 32.72 7.83
C GLN A 13 -30.96 31.97 6.82
N GLU A 14 -32.26 32.26 6.84
CA GLU A 14 -33.23 31.73 5.88
C GLU A 14 -32.93 32.31 4.49
N GLY A 15 -32.78 31.44 3.48
CA GLY A 15 -32.44 31.83 2.10
C GLY A 15 -31.18 31.18 1.50
N LEU A 16 -30.52 30.26 2.21
CA LEU A 16 -29.39 29.52 1.66
C LEU A 16 -29.87 28.43 0.68
N ASN A 17 -29.46 28.51 -0.58
CA ASN A 17 -29.84 27.54 -1.62
C ASN A 17 -29.15 26.17 -1.44
N ALA A 18 -27.85 26.14 -1.11
CA ALA A 18 -27.11 24.90 -0.85
C ALA A 18 -25.80 25.13 -0.07
N VAL A 19 -25.41 24.17 0.78
CA VAL A 19 -24.06 24.07 1.36
C VAL A 19 -23.22 23.16 0.45
N PHE A 20 -22.20 23.72 -0.21
CA PHE A 20 -21.30 22.99 -1.12
C PHE A 20 -19.95 22.69 -0.46
N GLY A 21 -19.15 21.80 -1.05
CA GLY A 21 -17.78 21.49 -0.61
C GLY A 21 -17.61 20.28 0.33
N MET A 22 -18.69 19.75 0.91
CA MET A 22 -18.64 18.54 1.74
C MET A 22 -19.09 17.25 1.02
N ALA A 23 -19.66 17.36 -0.18
CA ALA A 23 -20.28 16.25 -0.91
C ALA A 23 -19.48 15.79 -2.15
N TYR A 24 -18.15 15.84 -2.09
CA TYR A 24 -17.33 15.30 -3.17
C TYR A 24 -17.38 13.77 -3.17
N LYS A 25 -17.43 13.16 -4.36
CA LYS A 25 -17.21 11.72 -4.50
C LYS A 25 -15.79 11.39 -4.04
N THR A 26 -15.66 10.35 -3.22
CA THR A 26 -14.37 9.84 -2.77
C THR A 26 -13.90 8.77 -3.76
N TYR A 27 -12.59 8.72 -4.01
CA TYR A 27 -11.98 7.58 -4.68
C TYR A 27 -12.21 6.29 -3.89
N PRO A 28 -12.28 5.12 -4.57
CA PRO A 28 -12.26 3.84 -3.89
C PRO A 28 -10.97 3.64 -3.09
N GLU A 29 -10.95 2.65 -2.20
CA GLU A 29 -9.78 2.38 -1.35
C GLU A 29 -8.62 1.86 -2.21
N GLU A 30 -7.64 2.71 -2.52
CA GLU A 30 -6.51 2.39 -3.41
C GLU A 30 -5.54 1.43 -2.70
N TRP A 31 -5.28 1.63 -1.40
CA TRP A 31 -4.44 0.73 -0.60
C TRP A 31 -4.93 -0.73 -0.60
N ARG A 32 -6.24 -0.94 -0.71
CA ARG A 32 -6.83 -2.29 -0.55
C ARG A 32 -6.55 -3.22 -1.72
N ALA A 33 -6.27 -2.66 -2.90
CA ALA A 33 -5.86 -3.44 -4.07
C ALA A 33 -4.43 -3.98 -3.92
N VAL A 34 -3.64 -3.38 -3.03
CA VAL A 34 -2.19 -3.55 -2.93
C VAL A 34 -1.79 -4.38 -1.70
N PHE A 35 -2.46 -4.18 -0.57
CA PHE A 35 -2.11 -4.82 0.70
C PHE A 35 -3.05 -5.99 1.04
N ALA A 36 -2.46 -7.10 1.50
CA ALA A 36 -3.21 -8.19 2.12
C ALA A 36 -3.71 -7.77 3.51
N VAL A 37 -5.02 -7.91 3.77
CA VAL A 37 -5.61 -7.50 5.04
C VAL A 37 -5.57 -8.65 6.04
N SER A 38 -4.87 -8.44 7.15
CA SER A 38 -4.85 -9.35 8.30
C SER A 38 -5.42 -8.68 9.54
N THR A 39 -6.04 -9.43 10.43
CA THR A 39 -6.55 -8.92 11.71
C THR A 39 -5.71 -9.39 12.87
N SER A 40 -5.27 -8.46 13.72
CA SER A 40 -4.48 -8.75 14.91
C SER A 40 -5.25 -8.43 16.18
N ARG A 41 -4.99 -9.17 17.26
CA ARG A 41 -5.43 -8.83 18.63
C ARG A 41 -4.27 -8.36 19.52
N LYS A 42 -3.02 -8.50 19.08
CA LYS A 42 -1.82 -8.25 19.88
C LYS A 42 -1.42 -6.78 19.89
N ALA A 43 -0.41 -6.45 20.71
CA ALA A 43 0.11 -5.08 20.81
C ALA A 43 0.94 -4.69 19.58
N PHE A 44 1.73 -5.64 19.11
CA PHE A 44 2.52 -5.67 17.90
C PHE A 44 2.42 -7.09 17.31
N GLU A 45 2.63 -7.24 16.01
CA GLU A 45 2.83 -8.55 15.39
C GLU A 45 4.27 -8.65 14.89
N GLU A 46 4.80 -9.86 14.91
CA GLU A 46 6.13 -10.19 14.42
C GLU A 46 5.96 -11.36 13.45
N ASP A 47 6.41 -11.15 12.22
CA ASP A 47 6.50 -12.20 11.21
C ASP A 47 7.98 -12.57 11.07
N VAL A 48 8.28 -13.87 11.18
CA VAL A 48 9.63 -14.39 11.05
C VAL A 48 9.77 -15.06 9.70
N LEU A 49 10.76 -14.65 8.91
CA LEU A 49 11.14 -15.38 7.71
C LEU A 49 11.97 -16.60 8.12
N MET A 50 11.52 -17.79 7.73
CA MET A 50 12.26 -19.03 7.97
C MET A 50 13.01 -19.42 6.70
N ALA A 51 14.32 -19.59 6.81
CA ALA A 51 15.14 -20.17 5.76
C ALA A 51 14.86 -21.68 5.71
N GLY A 52 14.41 -22.15 4.55
CA GLY A 52 14.17 -23.56 4.29
C GLY A 52 15.45 -24.38 4.10
N PHE A 53 15.29 -25.56 3.51
CA PHE A 53 16.39 -26.44 3.13
C PHE A 53 16.97 -26.07 1.78
N GLY A 54 18.25 -26.39 1.56
CA GLY A 54 18.91 -26.27 0.27
C GLY A 54 18.53 -27.38 -0.71
N ALA A 55 19.16 -27.35 -1.89
CA ALA A 55 18.99 -28.40 -2.88
C ALA A 55 19.45 -29.76 -2.33
N ALA A 56 18.61 -30.78 -2.48
CA ALA A 56 18.91 -32.12 -1.99
C ALA A 56 20.13 -32.70 -2.75
N PRO A 57 21.20 -33.13 -2.05
CA PRO A 57 22.38 -33.70 -2.68
C PRO A 57 22.08 -35.09 -3.26
N VAL A 58 22.81 -35.47 -4.31
CA VAL A 58 22.71 -36.82 -4.87
C VAL A 58 23.35 -37.80 -3.90
N LYS A 59 22.53 -38.70 -3.35
CA LYS A 59 22.99 -39.75 -2.46
C LYS A 59 23.73 -40.84 -3.24
N GLY A 60 24.97 -41.13 -2.85
CA GLY A 60 25.73 -42.28 -3.35
C GLY A 60 25.16 -43.62 -2.85
N GLU A 61 25.28 -44.66 -3.67
CA GLU A 61 24.85 -46.00 -3.29
C GLU A 61 25.62 -46.49 -2.05
N GLY A 62 24.90 -46.95 -1.02
CA GLY A 62 25.48 -47.41 0.26
C GLY A 62 25.83 -46.31 1.27
N ALA A 63 25.73 -45.02 0.92
CA ALA A 63 26.01 -43.91 1.84
C ALA A 63 24.83 -43.61 2.80
N GLY A 64 25.09 -42.83 3.85
CA GLY A 64 24.06 -42.21 4.71
C GLY A 64 23.29 -41.11 3.98
N VAL A 65 22.15 -40.68 4.54
CA VAL A 65 21.42 -39.48 4.07
C VAL A 65 22.01 -38.26 4.78
N GLU A 66 22.21 -37.16 4.05
CA GLU A 66 22.62 -35.88 4.65
C GLU A 66 21.43 -35.20 5.32
N TYR A 67 21.66 -34.60 6.49
CA TYR A 67 20.68 -33.77 7.19
C TYR A 67 21.02 -32.32 6.92
N ASP A 68 20.01 -31.54 6.55
CA ASP A 68 20.10 -30.08 6.45
C ASP A 68 19.32 -29.44 7.60
N GLU A 69 19.65 -28.20 7.94
CA GLU A 69 19.08 -27.46 9.06
C GLU A 69 18.32 -26.23 8.56
N GLY A 70 17.13 -25.99 9.11
CA GLY A 70 16.41 -24.73 8.91
C GLY A 70 16.89 -23.67 9.90
N ALA A 71 16.77 -22.40 9.53
CA ALA A 71 17.12 -21.28 10.40
C ALA A 71 16.11 -20.13 10.28
N GLU A 72 16.06 -19.26 11.27
CA GLU A 72 15.32 -18.00 11.20
C GLU A 72 16.21 -16.94 10.53
N SER A 73 15.74 -16.33 9.44
CA SER A 73 16.49 -15.33 8.67
C SER A 73 16.35 -13.94 9.31
N TYR A 74 15.16 -13.35 9.25
CA TYR A 74 14.88 -12.04 9.87
C TYR A 74 13.45 -11.93 10.40
N VAL A 75 13.21 -10.91 11.23
CA VAL A 75 11.91 -10.65 11.86
C VAL A 75 11.38 -9.29 11.44
N ALA A 76 10.21 -9.26 10.80
CA ALA A 76 9.48 -8.05 10.47
C ALA A 76 8.47 -7.72 11.58
N ARG A 77 8.58 -6.52 12.17
CA ARG A 77 7.72 -6.09 13.28
C ARG A 77 6.72 -5.02 12.88
N TYR A 78 5.45 -5.26 13.20
CA TYR A 78 4.33 -4.36 12.92
C TYR A 78 3.84 -3.66 14.19
N ASN A 79 4.08 -2.35 14.28
CA ASN A 79 3.61 -1.52 15.39
C ASN A 79 2.29 -0.83 15.04
N HIS A 80 1.20 -1.20 15.73
CA HIS A 80 -0.12 -0.64 15.44
C HIS A 80 -0.30 0.78 16.00
N GLU A 81 -0.43 1.74 15.10
CA GLU A 81 -0.71 3.13 15.42
C GLU A 81 -2.21 3.35 15.70
N THR A 82 -2.52 4.38 16.49
CA THR A 82 -3.90 4.80 16.73
C THR A 82 -4.20 6.06 15.95
N ILE A 83 -5.14 5.96 15.01
CA ILE A 83 -5.65 7.10 14.27
C ILE A 83 -7.03 7.43 14.85
N ALA A 84 -7.19 8.64 15.37
CA ALA A 84 -8.45 9.10 15.92
C ALA A 84 -8.69 10.56 15.56
N LEU A 85 -9.94 10.88 15.27
CA LEU A 85 -10.40 12.25 15.05
C LEU A 85 -11.72 12.43 15.80
N ALA A 86 -11.90 13.60 16.39
CA ALA A 86 -13.14 13.95 17.08
C ALA A 86 -13.50 15.41 16.77
N PHE A 87 -14.80 15.69 16.75
CA PHE A 87 -15.33 17.06 16.73
C PHE A 87 -16.45 17.17 17.76
N SER A 88 -16.69 18.37 18.24
CA SER A 88 -17.81 18.66 19.14
C SER A 88 -18.64 19.80 18.57
N ILE A 89 -19.96 19.68 18.67
CA ILE A 89 -20.93 20.70 18.27
C ILE A 89 -21.59 21.23 19.53
N THR A 90 -21.76 22.55 19.62
CA THR A 90 -22.46 23.16 20.75
C THR A 90 -23.97 22.90 20.69
N GLU A 91 -24.62 22.68 21.83
CA GLU A 91 -26.07 22.41 21.93
C GLU A 91 -26.89 23.46 21.15
N GLU A 92 -26.65 24.74 21.43
CA GLU A 92 -27.26 25.89 20.74
C GLU A 92 -27.11 25.84 19.21
N ALA A 93 -25.97 25.35 18.70
CA ALA A 93 -25.72 25.30 17.26
C ALA A 93 -26.44 24.11 16.58
N GLU A 94 -26.75 23.07 17.34
CA GLU A 94 -27.57 21.95 16.85
C GLU A 94 -29.06 22.31 16.89
N GLU A 95 -29.51 23.04 17.92
CA GLU A 95 -30.90 23.53 18.05
C GLU A 95 -31.25 24.62 17.03
N ASP A 96 -30.35 25.59 16.81
CA ASP A 96 -30.58 26.71 15.89
C ASP A 96 -30.37 26.34 14.39
N GLY A 97 -29.92 25.11 14.11
CA GLY A 97 -29.53 24.67 12.77
C GLY A 97 -30.72 24.41 11.82
N LEU A 98 -31.21 25.45 11.13
CA LEU A 98 -32.34 25.35 10.18
C LEU A 98 -32.10 24.38 8.99
N TYR A 99 -30.85 24.17 8.57
CA TYR A 99 -30.50 23.44 7.32
C TYR A 99 -29.82 22.09 7.57
N GLY A 100 -30.53 21.19 8.26
CA GLY A 100 -30.22 19.77 8.41
C GLY A 100 -29.06 19.45 9.36
N ALA A 101 -29.10 18.24 9.95
CA ALA A 101 -28.17 17.79 10.99
C ALA A 101 -26.68 18.06 10.65
N LEU A 102 -26.13 19.15 11.20
CA LEU A 102 -24.72 19.51 11.13
C LEU A 102 -23.84 18.32 11.53
N GLY A 103 -24.24 17.60 12.58
CA GLY A 103 -23.58 16.37 13.03
C GLY A 103 -23.43 15.31 11.93
N ALA A 104 -24.45 15.08 11.10
CA ALA A 104 -24.37 14.09 10.03
C ALA A 104 -23.41 14.50 8.90
N LYS A 105 -23.34 15.80 8.58
CA LYS A 105 -22.41 16.32 7.57
C LYS A 105 -20.97 16.24 8.04
N TYR A 106 -20.70 16.66 9.28
CA TYR A 106 -19.38 16.58 9.88
C TYR A 106 -18.94 15.15 10.18
N ALA A 107 -19.87 14.23 10.47
CA ALA A 107 -19.56 12.80 10.58
C ALA A 107 -19.09 12.19 9.24
N LYS A 108 -19.68 12.62 8.10
CA LYS A 108 -19.19 12.23 6.77
C LYS A 108 -17.82 12.81 6.47
N ALA A 109 -17.59 14.07 6.81
CA ALA A 109 -16.28 14.71 6.67
C ALA A 109 -15.21 14.02 7.52
N LEU A 110 -15.56 13.62 8.75
CA LEU A 110 -14.69 12.84 9.63
C LEU A 110 -14.32 11.49 9.01
N ALA A 111 -15.31 10.75 8.48
CA ALA A 111 -15.06 9.47 7.83
C ALA A 111 -14.11 9.63 6.62
N ARG A 112 -14.26 10.71 5.84
CA ARG A 112 -13.37 11.04 4.72
C ARG A 112 -11.95 11.37 5.18
N ALA A 113 -11.80 12.13 6.26
CA ALA A 113 -10.49 12.47 6.83
C ALA A 113 -9.75 11.21 7.31
N LEU A 114 -10.45 10.28 7.96
CA LEU A 114 -9.86 8.99 8.35
C LEU A 114 -9.42 8.16 7.13
N GLN A 115 -10.29 8.07 6.11
CA GLN A 115 -9.92 7.36 4.88
C GLN A 115 -8.69 7.99 4.23
N HIS A 116 -8.65 9.33 4.12
CA HIS A 116 -7.51 10.04 3.55
C HIS A 116 -6.20 9.70 4.28
N THR A 117 -6.20 9.73 5.62
CA THR A 117 -5.03 9.35 6.41
C THR A 117 -4.60 7.90 6.16
N LYS A 118 -5.57 6.99 5.96
CA LYS A 118 -5.28 5.59 5.65
C LYS A 118 -4.64 5.41 4.28
N GLU A 119 -5.16 6.07 3.25
CA GLU A 119 -4.56 6.05 1.91
C GLU A 119 -3.13 6.63 1.92
N VAL A 120 -2.92 7.75 2.62
CA VAL A 120 -1.58 8.36 2.76
C VAL A 120 -0.62 7.40 3.46
N LYS A 121 -1.05 6.76 4.56
CA LYS A 121 -0.22 5.79 5.27
C LYS A 121 0.12 4.55 4.44
N GLY A 122 -0.82 4.05 3.63
CA GLY A 122 -0.55 2.96 2.70
C GLY A 122 0.44 3.36 1.60
N SER A 123 0.27 4.56 1.04
CA SER A 123 1.13 5.08 -0.03
C SER A 123 2.54 5.42 0.46
N ASN A 124 2.68 5.84 1.71
CA ASN A 124 3.98 6.13 2.33
C ASN A 124 4.90 4.91 2.40
N VAL A 125 4.37 3.68 2.36
CA VAL A 125 5.21 2.47 2.26
C VAL A 125 5.99 2.45 0.94
N PHE A 126 5.38 2.93 -0.15
CA PHE A 126 6.03 3.04 -1.46
C PHE A 126 6.86 4.32 -1.58
N ASN A 127 6.33 5.47 -1.13
CA ASN A 127 7.05 6.74 -1.21
C ASN A 127 8.37 6.71 -0.41
N ASN A 128 8.38 6.06 0.75
CA ASN A 128 9.60 5.87 1.54
C ASN A 128 10.30 4.53 1.24
N GLY A 129 9.85 3.80 0.21
CA GLY A 129 10.31 2.45 -0.11
C GLY A 129 11.77 2.38 -0.56
N PHE A 130 12.38 3.51 -0.94
CA PHE A 130 13.81 3.62 -1.29
C PHE A 130 14.66 4.25 -0.16
N ASP A 131 14.02 4.78 0.90
CA ASP A 131 14.72 5.48 1.98
C ASP A 131 15.31 4.49 3.00
N THR A 132 16.64 4.51 3.15
CA THR A 132 17.36 3.66 4.12
C THR A 132 16.96 3.92 5.57
N ASN A 133 16.34 5.06 5.89
CA ASN A 133 15.81 5.37 7.22
C ASN A 133 14.45 4.72 7.49
N PHE A 134 13.87 4.04 6.50
CA PHE A 134 12.64 3.26 6.62
C PHE A 134 12.91 1.76 6.39
N PRO A 135 13.70 1.12 7.27
CA PRO A 135 14.07 -0.28 7.10
C PRO A 135 12.89 -1.22 7.40
N GLY A 136 12.84 -2.32 6.65
CA GLY A 136 11.99 -3.48 6.91
C GLY A 136 12.64 -4.44 7.92
N GLY A 137 12.13 -5.67 7.95
CA GLY A 137 12.62 -6.71 8.87
C GLY A 137 14.08 -7.13 8.62
N ASP A 138 14.56 -6.99 7.39
CA ASP A 138 15.91 -7.32 6.95
C ASP A 138 16.90 -6.14 7.08
N THR A 139 16.51 -5.07 7.75
CA THR A 139 17.27 -3.81 7.92
C THR A 139 17.51 -3.01 6.64
N LYS A 140 16.89 -3.39 5.51
CA LYS A 140 16.94 -2.67 4.24
C LYS A 140 15.61 -1.98 3.95
N PRO A 141 15.60 -0.91 3.13
CA PRO A 141 14.36 -0.35 2.63
C PRO A 141 13.59 -1.38 1.80
N LEU A 142 12.29 -1.14 1.56
CA LEU A 142 11.45 -2.05 0.77
C LEU A 142 12.07 -2.38 -0.58
N PHE A 143 12.69 -1.41 -1.25
CA PHE A 143 13.41 -1.58 -2.51
C PHE A 143 14.92 -1.46 -2.29
N SER A 144 15.64 -2.56 -2.40
CA SER A 144 17.10 -2.60 -2.28
C SER A 144 17.76 -3.55 -3.28
N ALA A 145 19.00 -3.22 -3.66
CA ALA A 145 19.82 -4.09 -4.49
C ALA A 145 20.52 -5.18 -3.67
N THR A 146 20.40 -5.11 -2.34
CA THR A 146 21.23 -5.86 -1.38
C THR A 146 20.40 -6.50 -0.27
N HIS A 147 19.27 -7.11 -0.59
CA HIS A 147 18.56 -7.97 0.37
C HIS A 147 19.39 -9.22 0.60
N ALA A 148 19.93 -9.40 1.81
CA ALA A 148 20.82 -10.51 2.13
C ALA A 148 20.04 -11.82 2.25
N LEU A 149 20.51 -12.88 1.59
CA LEU A 149 19.93 -14.21 1.68
C LEU A 149 20.66 -15.02 2.75
N TRP A 150 19.94 -15.87 3.49
CA TRP A 150 20.54 -16.74 4.51
C TRP A 150 21.66 -17.65 3.96
N GLY A 151 21.43 -18.26 2.79
CA GLY A 151 22.36 -19.17 2.12
C GLY A 151 23.58 -18.49 1.50
N GLY A 152 23.69 -17.16 1.64
CA GLY A 152 24.75 -16.33 1.06
C GLY A 152 24.32 -15.64 -0.23
N GLY A 153 24.96 -14.51 -0.52
CA GLY A 153 24.61 -13.63 -1.64
C GLY A 153 23.55 -12.61 -1.28
N SER A 154 23.09 -11.88 -2.30
CA SER A 154 22.04 -10.87 -2.15
C SER A 154 21.12 -10.85 -3.34
N GLN A 155 19.86 -10.51 -3.09
CA GLN A 155 18.82 -10.36 -4.10
C GLN A 155 18.46 -8.88 -4.26
N SER A 156 18.09 -8.51 -5.49
CA SER A 156 17.63 -7.18 -5.84
C SER A 156 16.17 -7.19 -6.26
N ASN A 157 15.41 -6.19 -5.81
CA ASN A 157 14.04 -5.92 -6.23
C ASN A 157 13.84 -4.49 -6.78
N LEU A 158 14.93 -3.90 -7.30
CA LEU A 158 14.88 -2.71 -8.14
C LEU A 158 15.70 -2.88 -9.41
N LEU A 159 15.46 -2.02 -10.39
CA LEU A 159 16.28 -1.95 -11.60
C LEU A 159 17.69 -1.45 -11.27
N ALA A 160 18.71 -2.11 -11.82
CA ALA A 160 20.12 -1.71 -11.63
C ALA A 160 20.39 -0.27 -12.12
N THR A 161 19.66 0.18 -13.14
CA THR A 161 19.62 1.57 -13.57
C THR A 161 18.16 2.02 -13.53
N PRO A 162 17.83 3.04 -12.71
CA PRO A 162 16.48 3.60 -12.69
C PRO A 162 16.04 4.02 -14.09
N SER A 163 14.81 3.71 -14.46
CA SER A 163 14.30 3.91 -15.81
C SER A 163 12.82 4.18 -15.78
N ASP A 164 12.38 5.07 -16.66
CA ASP A 164 10.97 5.37 -16.84
C ASP A 164 10.20 4.15 -17.32
N ILE A 165 8.87 4.26 -17.25
CA ILE A 165 8.00 3.21 -17.73
C ILE A 165 8.12 3.06 -19.26
N ALA A 166 8.66 1.93 -19.67
CA ALA A 166 8.85 1.53 -21.05
C ALA A 166 8.67 0.01 -21.12
N GLU A 167 8.38 -0.49 -22.32
CA GLU A 167 8.26 -1.94 -22.53
C GLU A 167 9.54 -2.68 -22.11
N ALA A 168 10.72 -2.20 -22.51
CA ALA A 168 11.99 -2.81 -22.14
C ALA A 168 12.27 -2.79 -20.63
N SER A 169 11.87 -1.73 -19.91
CA SER A 169 12.07 -1.64 -18.46
C SER A 169 11.11 -2.56 -17.71
N LEU A 170 9.87 -2.71 -18.19
CA LEU A 170 8.90 -3.67 -17.67
C LEU A 170 9.32 -5.13 -17.94
N GLU A 171 9.81 -5.44 -19.14
CA GLU A 171 10.33 -6.77 -19.47
C GLU A 171 11.52 -7.15 -18.60
N THR A 172 12.47 -6.24 -18.43
CA THR A 172 13.63 -6.45 -17.55
C THR A 172 13.20 -6.71 -16.10
N ALA A 173 12.21 -5.95 -15.60
CA ALA A 173 11.68 -6.15 -14.26
C ALA A 173 10.97 -7.50 -14.10
N LEU A 174 10.18 -7.93 -15.10
CA LEU A 174 9.49 -9.22 -15.06
C LEU A 174 10.46 -10.40 -15.12
N ILE A 175 11.53 -10.30 -15.91
CA ILE A 175 12.61 -11.30 -15.92
C ILE A 175 13.26 -11.38 -14.54
N GLN A 176 13.60 -10.24 -13.94
CA GLN A 176 14.22 -10.21 -12.63
C GLN A 176 13.32 -10.79 -11.53
N ILE A 177 12.00 -10.57 -11.60
CA ILE A 177 11.02 -11.20 -10.69
C ILE A 177 10.98 -12.72 -10.90
N GLY A 178 11.05 -13.19 -12.14
CA GLY A 178 11.09 -14.62 -12.46
C GLY A 178 12.37 -15.33 -12.02
N ASP A 179 13.49 -14.60 -11.94
CA ASP A 179 14.80 -15.10 -11.50
C ASP A 179 14.99 -15.05 -9.98
N TRP A 180 13.97 -14.64 -9.23
CA TRP A 180 14.03 -14.60 -7.78
C TRP A 180 14.18 -15.99 -7.16
N VAL A 181 15.00 -16.04 -6.10
CA VAL A 181 15.31 -17.26 -5.38
C VAL A 181 14.87 -17.15 -3.93
N ASP A 182 14.68 -18.27 -3.26
CA ASP A 182 14.47 -18.37 -1.83
C ASP A 182 15.78 -18.10 -1.08
N GLU A 183 15.72 -18.05 0.24
CA GLU A 183 16.85 -17.85 1.15
C GLU A 183 18.01 -18.83 0.93
N ARG A 184 17.76 -20.00 0.32
CA ARG A 184 18.76 -21.02 0.00
C ARG A 184 19.14 -21.09 -1.49
N GLY A 185 18.71 -20.14 -2.31
CA GLY A 185 19.05 -20.09 -3.74
C GLY A 185 18.19 -20.97 -4.65
N ILE A 186 17.05 -21.47 -4.15
CA ILE A 186 16.09 -22.24 -4.96
C ILE A 186 15.15 -21.26 -5.68
N PRO A 187 14.97 -21.34 -7.01
CA PRO A 187 14.04 -20.46 -7.73
C PRO A 187 12.62 -20.51 -7.18
N VAL A 188 11.99 -19.35 -7.01
CA VAL A 188 10.62 -19.23 -6.50
C VAL A 188 9.70 -18.81 -7.64
N ALA A 189 8.56 -19.51 -7.78
CA ALA A 189 7.54 -19.18 -8.76
C ALA A 189 6.70 -17.98 -8.29
N VAL A 190 7.29 -16.78 -8.30
CA VAL A 190 6.60 -15.51 -8.04
C VAL A 190 6.19 -14.87 -9.36
N SER A 191 4.95 -14.38 -9.44
CA SER A 191 4.40 -13.71 -10.61
C SER A 191 3.96 -12.28 -10.29
N ALA A 192 4.07 -11.39 -11.28
CA ALA A 192 3.58 -10.02 -11.19
C ALA A 192 2.04 -9.97 -11.28
N LEU A 193 1.38 -9.45 -10.25
CA LEU A 193 -0.09 -9.39 -10.18
C LEU A 193 -0.65 -8.10 -10.77
N CYS A 194 -0.14 -6.95 -10.33
CA CYS A 194 -0.58 -5.64 -10.78
C CYS A 194 0.56 -4.63 -10.78
N LEU A 195 0.43 -3.65 -11.67
CA LEU A 195 1.30 -2.50 -11.76
C LEU A 195 0.69 -1.34 -10.99
N LEU A 196 1.42 -0.75 -10.06
CA LEU A 196 1.05 0.42 -9.27
C LEU A 196 1.78 1.65 -9.81
N ILE A 197 1.02 2.66 -10.22
CA ILE A 197 1.53 3.87 -10.87
C ILE A 197 0.92 5.16 -10.30
N PRO A 198 1.62 6.30 -10.41
CA PRO A 198 1.04 7.62 -10.21
C PRO A 198 0.09 7.99 -11.36
N THR A 199 -0.66 9.09 -11.18
CA THR A 199 -1.63 9.59 -12.17
C THR A 199 -1.01 10.01 -13.49
N ASP A 200 0.24 10.48 -13.46
CA ASP A 200 0.93 11.05 -14.62
C ASP A 200 1.28 9.97 -15.67
N LEU A 201 1.57 8.75 -15.20
CA LEU A 201 1.93 7.62 -16.07
C LEU A 201 0.73 6.87 -16.66
N GLN A 202 -0.51 7.21 -16.28
CA GLN A 202 -1.70 6.43 -16.66
C GLN A 202 -1.85 6.23 -18.18
N PHE A 203 -1.54 7.26 -18.98
CA PHE A 203 -1.72 7.22 -20.43
C PHE A 203 -0.58 6.46 -21.13
N ILE A 204 0.64 6.52 -20.59
CA ILE A 204 1.78 5.80 -21.13
C ILE A 204 1.59 4.30 -20.88
N THR A 205 1.22 3.95 -19.65
CA THR A 205 0.95 2.57 -19.25
C THR A 205 -0.17 1.93 -20.06
N GLU A 206 -1.29 2.65 -20.26
CA GLU A 206 -2.41 2.14 -21.06
C GLU A 206 -1.97 1.85 -22.50
N ARG A 207 -1.16 2.73 -23.11
CA ARG A 207 -0.64 2.51 -24.46
C ARG A 207 0.28 1.29 -24.54
N ILE A 208 1.09 1.04 -23.52
CA ILE A 208 2.02 -0.10 -23.47
C ILE A 208 1.26 -1.41 -23.23
N LEU A 209 0.27 -1.44 -22.32
CA LEU A 209 -0.39 -2.69 -21.94
C LEU A 209 -1.60 -3.06 -22.82
N ALA A 210 -2.37 -2.08 -23.29
CA ALA A 210 -3.59 -2.34 -24.06
C ALA A 210 -3.35 -2.50 -25.57
N SER A 211 -2.22 -2.02 -26.09
CA SER A 211 -1.91 -2.13 -27.52
C SER A 211 -1.66 -3.59 -27.91
N PRO A 212 -2.29 -4.11 -28.99
CA PRO A 212 -2.05 -5.48 -29.48
C PRO A 212 -0.66 -5.62 -30.14
N PHE A 213 -0.14 -4.52 -30.68
CA PHE A 213 1.19 -4.44 -31.28
C PHE A 213 2.11 -3.58 -30.44
N ARG A 214 3.42 -3.75 -30.65
CA ARG A 214 4.44 -2.95 -29.99
C ARG A 214 4.23 -1.46 -30.28
N SER A 215 4.08 -0.66 -29.22
CA SER A 215 3.81 0.77 -29.37
C SER A 215 5.07 1.53 -29.76
N GLY A 216 5.05 2.27 -30.87
CA GLY A 216 6.14 3.17 -31.27
C GLY A 216 7.11 2.61 -32.32
N THR A 217 6.88 1.38 -32.81
CA THR A 217 7.60 0.79 -33.94
C THR A 217 6.70 0.71 -35.17
N ALA A 218 7.28 0.80 -36.37
CA ALA A 218 6.57 0.54 -37.63
C ALA A 218 6.38 -0.97 -37.91
N ASP A 219 7.07 -1.79 -37.14
CA ASP A 219 7.02 -3.24 -37.20
C ASP A 219 5.80 -3.76 -36.42
N ASN A 220 5.05 -4.70 -37.02
CA ASN A 220 3.86 -5.33 -36.45
C ASN A 220 4.21 -6.40 -35.41
N ASP A 221 5.18 -6.13 -34.55
CA ASP A 221 5.59 -7.04 -33.50
C ASP A 221 4.46 -7.18 -32.47
N ILE A 222 4.21 -8.41 -32.02
CA ILE A 222 3.20 -8.70 -31.00
C ILE A 222 3.68 -8.14 -29.67
N ASN A 223 2.79 -7.46 -28.95
CA ASN A 223 3.06 -7.06 -27.58
C ASN A 223 3.13 -8.30 -26.66
N ALA A 224 4.34 -8.65 -26.22
CA ALA A 224 4.57 -9.81 -25.37
C ALA A 224 3.87 -9.69 -24.01
N LEU A 225 3.83 -8.48 -23.43
CA LEU A 225 3.19 -8.23 -22.13
C LEU A 225 1.69 -8.57 -22.17
N ASN A 226 1.01 -8.12 -23.23
CA ASN A 226 -0.42 -8.38 -23.44
C ASN A 226 -0.68 -9.83 -23.85
N SER A 227 0.11 -10.39 -24.79
CA SER A 227 -0.10 -11.75 -25.30
C SER A 227 0.18 -12.84 -24.26
N MET A 228 1.14 -12.64 -23.36
CA MET A 228 1.45 -13.59 -22.29
C MET A 228 0.57 -13.41 -21.04
N GLY A 229 -0.26 -12.37 -21.02
CA GLY A 229 -1.21 -12.12 -19.92
C GLY A 229 -0.55 -11.68 -18.62
N PHE A 230 0.56 -10.95 -18.69
CA PHE A 230 1.18 -10.36 -17.51
C PHE A 230 0.26 -9.30 -16.88
N PHE A 231 0.33 -9.15 -15.55
CA PHE A 231 -0.54 -8.27 -14.76
C PHE A 231 -2.03 -8.65 -14.79
N PRO A 232 -2.44 -9.84 -14.30
CA PRO A 232 -3.83 -10.29 -14.31
C PRO A 232 -4.79 -9.38 -13.51
N LYS A 233 -4.28 -8.60 -12.55
CA LYS A 233 -5.08 -7.61 -11.79
C LYS A 233 -5.06 -6.20 -12.42
N GLY A 234 -4.38 -6.04 -13.56
CA GLY A 234 -4.26 -4.80 -14.31
C GLY A 234 -3.48 -3.71 -13.59
N VAL A 235 -3.66 -2.48 -14.06
CA VAL A 235 -3.01 -1.29 -13.50
C VAL A 235 -3.82 -0.74 -12.32
N LYS A 236 -3.11 -0.27 -11.29
CA LYS A 236 -3.65 0.42 -10.12
C LYS A 236 -3.05 1.81 -10.05
N ILE A 237 -3.91 2.82 -10.12
CA ILE A 237 -3.50 4.22 -10.02
C ILE A 237 -3.61 4.63 -8.55
N ASN A 238 -2.54 5.22 -8.02
CA ASN A 238 -2.54 5.78 -6.68
C ASN A 238 -2.27 7.29 -6.73
N HIS A 239 -3.22 8.07 -6.21
CA HIS A 239 -3.18 9.53 -6.25
C HIS A 239 -2.30 10.14 -5.14
N ARG A 240 -1.72 9.33 -4.25
CA ARG A 240 -0.85 9.81 -3.14
C ARG A 240 0.60 9.35 -3.28
N LEU A 241 0.99 8.86 -4.46
CA LEU A 241 2.41 8.74 -4.78
C LEU A 241 2.99 10.14 -4.96
N THR A 242 4.14 10.39 -4.35
CA THR A 242 4.79 11.71 -4.37
C THR A 242 5.71 11.90 -5.56
N ASP A 243 6.15 10.80 -6.16
CA ASP A 243 7.02 10.75 -7.32
C ASP A 243 6.16 10.48 -8.57
N ALA A 244 6.36 11.28 -9.61
CA ALA A 244 5.59 11.24 -10.85
C ALA A 244 6.12 10.17 -11.83
N ASP A 245 7.39 9.78 -11.69
CA ASP A 245 8.08 8.87 -12.60
C ASP A 245 8.30 7.48 -11.98
N ALA A 246 8.19 7.37 -10.66
CA ALA A 246 8.25 6.09 -9.96
C ALA A 246 7.09 5.15 -10.32
N TRP A 247 7.40 3.88 -10.53
CA TRP A 247 6.43 2.82 -10.75
C TRP A 247 6.82 1.54 -10.01
N PHE A 248 5.81 0.76 -9.62
CA PHE A 248 5.98 -0.41 -8.78
C PHE A 248 5.19 -1.59 -9.32
N ILE A 249 5.74 -2.80 -9.19
CA ILE A 249 5.06 -4.06 -9.48
C ILE A 249 4.76 -4.76 -8.16
N ILE A 250 3.51 -5.16 -7.98
CA ILE A 250 3.08 -5.96 -6.84
C ILE A 250 3.01 -7.41 -7.29
N THR A 251 3.58 -8.31 -6.51
CA THR A 251 3.67 -9.73 -6.85
C THR A 251 2.69 -10.57 -6.02
N ASP A 252 2.59 -11.86 -6.35
CA ASP A 252 1.81 -12.86 -5.61
C ASP A 252 2.58 -13.52 -4.46
N CYS A 253 3.76 -13.01 -4.13
CA CYS A 253 4.57 -13.53 -3.06
C CYS A 253 3.75 -13.62 -1.75
N PRO A 254 3.68 -14.81 -1.11
CA PRO A 254 2.98 -14.97 0.13
C PRO A 254 3.60 -14.06 1.19
N ASP A 255 2.75 -13.47 2.03
CA ASP A 255 3.21 -12.63 3.14
C ASP A 255 4.09 -11.42 2.75
N GLY A 256 3.95 -10.90 1.53
CA GLY A 256 4.57 -9.65 1.09
C GLY A 256 3.99 -8.40 1.79
N LEU A 257 3.21 -7.60 1.06
CA LEU A 257 2.62 -6.37 1.56
C LEU A 257 1.40 -6.61 2.45
N LYS A 258 1.44 -6.14 3.71
CA LYS A 258 0.37 -6.37 4.69
C LYS A 258 -0.23 -5.09 5.28
N HIS A 259 -1.55 -5.13 5.45
CA HIS A 259 -2.30 -4.19 6.27
C HIS A 259 -2.87 -4.93 7.47
N MET A 260 -2.31 -4.66 8.66
CA MET A 260 -2.74 -5.31 9.89
C MET A 260 -3.72 -4.42 10.66
N VAL A 261 -4.95 -4.88 10.82
CA VAL A 261 -6.02 -4.17 11.53
C VAL A 261 -6.14 -4.73 12.94
N ARG A 262 -5.82 -3.91 13.95
CA ARG A 262 -6.04 -4.26 15.36
C ARG A 262 -7.44 -3.89 15.84
N LYS A 263 -7.92 -2.70 15.47
CA LYS A 263 -9.27 -2.24 15.78
C LYS A 263 -9.87 -1.59 14.54
N LYS A 264 -10.93 -2.20 14.02
CA LYS A 264 -11.76 -1.61 12.96
C LYS A 264 -12.30 -0.25 13.41
N VAL A 265 -12.73 0.57 12.45
CA VAL A 265 -13.32 1.90 12.71
C VAL A 265 -14.43 1.77 13.75
N SER A 266 -14.22 2.41 14.89
CA SER A 266 -15.18 2.49 16.00
C SER A 266 -15.61 3.95 16.10
N ARG A 267 -16.92 4.18 15.99
CA ARG A 267 -17.56 5.49 16.11
C ARG A 267 -18.28 5.57 17.45
N GLY A 268 -18.17 6.72 18.12
CA GLY A 268 -18.85 7.03 19.36
C GLY A 268 -19.46 8.42 19.28
N ILE A 269 -20.67 8.55 19.79
CA ILE A 269 -21.37 9.83 19.95
C ILE A 269 -21.69 9.91 21.44
N GLU A 270 -21.30 11.01 22.07
CA GLU A 270 -21.49 11.22 23.50
C GLU A 270 -21.89 12.67 23.74
N GLY A 271 -22.95 12.88 24.51
CA GLY A 271 -23.32 14.20 25.01
C GLY A 271 -22.46 14.52 26.23
N ASP A 272 -21.83 15.68 26.24
CA ASP A 272 -21.02 16.15 27.35
C ASP A 272 -21.93 16.63 28.49
N PHE A 273 -21.95 15.92 29.61
CA PHE A 273 -22.85 16.22 30.72
C PHE A 273 -22.66 17.64 31.29
N GLU A 274 -21.43 18.17 31.28
CA GLU A 274 -21.14 19.49 31.84
C GLU A 274 -21.53 20.64 30.91
N THR A 275 -21.55 20.42 29.59
CA THR A 275 -21.71 21.51 28.61
C THR A 275 -22.87 21.34 27.64
N GLY A 276 -23.57 20.19 27.65
CA GLY A 276 -24.62 19.86 26.69
C GLY A 276 -24.11 19.57 25.27
N ASN A 277 -22.82 19.77 25.01
CA ASN A 277 -22.23 19.64 23.67
C ASN A 277 -22.24 18.19 23.18
N MET A 278 -22.59 18.01 21.90
CA MET A 278 -22.54 16.70 21.25
C MET A 278 -21.13 16.43 20.71
N ARG A 279 -20.46 15.40 21.24
CA ARG A 279 -19.11 14.97 20.86
C ARG A 279 -19.17 13.75 19.95
N TYR A 280 -18.56 13.85 18.78
CA TYR A 280 -18.41 12.76 17.83
C TYR A 280 -16.94 12.34 17.81
N LYS A 281 -16.69 11.04 17.95
CA LYS A 281 -15.36 10.45 17.90
C LYS A 281 -15.35 9.29 16.93
N ALA A 282 -14.33 9.20 16.09
CA ALA A 282 -14.01 7.92 15.48
C ALA A 282 -12.53 7.58 15.64
N ARG A 283 -12.27 6.28 15.77
CA ARG A 283 -10.96 5.73 16.06
C ARG A 283 -10.78 4.41 15.33
N GLU A 284 -9.58 4.22 14.81
CA GLU A 284 -9.10 2.96 14.27
C GLU A 284 -7.66 2.71 14.72
N ARG A 285 -7.24 1.44 14.70
CA ARG A 285 -5.85 1.05 14.93
C ARG A 285 -5.41 0.06 13.89
N TYR A 286 -4.33 0.38 13.19
CA TYR A 286 -3.75 -0.46 12.16
C TYR A 286 -2.27 -0.13 11.94
N SER A 287 -1.62 -0.95 11.12
CA SER A 287 -0.27 -0.73 10.60
C SER A 287 -0.20 -1.19 9.14
N PHE A 288 0.65 -0.52 8.37
CA PHE A 288 1.04 -0.93 7.03
C PHE A 288 2.52 -1.31 7.04
N GLY A 289 2.91 -2.27 6.20
CA GLY A 289 4.30 -2.69 6.05
C GLY A 289 4.42 -3.90 5.13
N TRP A 290 5.56 -4.54 5.17
CA TRP A 290 5.86 -5.76 4.42
C TRP A 290 6.62 -6.75 5.29
N SER A 291 6.41 -8.05 5.06
CA SER A 291 7.19 -9.10 5.72
C SER A 291 8.22 -9.66 4.74
N ASP A 292 7.82 -9.98 3.51
CA ASP A 292 8.74 -10.34 2.43
C ASP A 292 8.92 -9.15 1.45
N TYR A 293 10.19 -8.78 1.18
CA TYR A 293 10.55 -7.76 0.19
C TYR A 293 10.20 -8.19 -1.24
N ARG A 294 10.12 -9.51 -1.50
CA ARG A 294 9.68 -10.08 -2.78
C ARG A 294 8.20 -9.79 -3.08
N GLY A 295 7.44 -9.23 -2.12
CA GLY A 295 6.07 -8.76 -2.34
C GLY A 295 5.94 -7.56 -3.28
N ALA A 296 7.05 -6.84 -3.54
CA ALA A 296 7.06 -5.69 -4.43
C ALA A 296 8.40 -5.55 -5.18
N PHE A 297 8.32 -5.02 -6.39
CA PHE A 297 9.45 -4.56 -7.18
C PHE A 297 9.23 -3.10 -7.53
N GLY A 298 10.29 -2.29 -7.58
CA GLY A 298 10.15 -0.84 -7.76
C GLY A 298 11.28 -0.19 -8.51
N THR A 299 10.99 0.96 -9.10
CA THR A 299 12.00 1.91 -9.58
C THR A 299 11.55 3.34 -9.30
N ALA A 300 12.52 4.24 -9.09
CA ALA A 300 12.27 5.65 -8.87
C ALA A 300 12.00 6.44 -10.17
N GLY A 301 11.98 5.77 -11.33
CA GLY A 301 11.98 6.45 -12.63
C GLY A 301 13.39 6.88 -13.03
N ALA A 302 13.57 7.39 -14.25
CA ALA A 302 14.85 7.96 -14.65
C ALA A 302 15.01 9.35 -14.02
N ASP A 303 16.16 9.62 -13.39
CA ASP A 303 16.50 10.98 -12.96
C ASP A 303 16.65 11.87 -14.20
N VAL A 304 15.93 12.99 -14.25
CA VAL A 304 16.15 14.07 -15.24
C VAL A 304 17.32 14.96 -14.83
#